data_AF-A0A7X1GWL3-F1
#
_entry.id   AF-A0A7X1GWL3-F1
#
_cell.length_a   1.000
_cell.length_b   1.000
_cell.length_c   1.000
_cell.angle_alpha   90.00
_cell.angle_beta   90.00
_cell.angle_gamma   90.00
#
_symmetry.space_group_name_H-M   'P 1'
#
loop_
_entity.id
_entity.type
_entity.pdbx_description
1 polymer ?
#
loop_
_entity_poly.entity_id
_entity_poly.type
_entity_poly.pdbx_seq_one_letter_code
_entity_poly.pdbx_strand_id
1 'polypeptide(L)'
;MDFASYYLELFEMLNQACQKIASGHYDQKDSERLFELAKRQRYPSLLADLAESFGMMMVKLEAREFSLQQTVDKLEQAKAELEHLLKCDRETPGT
;
A
#
# COMPACT_ATOMS: atom_id res chain seq x y z
N MET A 1 13.02 33.17 -7.46
CA MET A 1 12.89 31.99 -6.58
C MET A 1 14.30 31.52 -6.28
N ASP A 2 14.69 31.46 -5.02
CA ASP A 2 16.01 30.93 -4.63
C ASP A 2 16.03 29.42 -4.86
N PHE A 3 17.13 28.88 -5.40
CA PHE A 3 17.27 27.45 -5.64
C PHE A 3 17.10 26.67 -4.33
N ALA A 4 17.61 27.18 -3.22
CA ALA A 4 17.46 26.52 -1.92
C ALA A 4 15.98 26.38 -1.51
N SER A 5 15.18 27.45 -1.68
CA SER A 5 13.74 27.41 -1.40
C SER A 5 13.00 26.42 -2.30
N TYR A 6 13.34 26.36 -3.59
CA TYR A 6 12.73 25.41 -4.51
C TYR A 6 13.01 23.96 -4.11
N TYR A 7 14.25 23.61 -3.76
CA TYR A 7 14.58 22.27 -3.28
C TYR A 7 13.86 21.94 -1.97
N LEU A 8 13.78 22.89 -1.04
CA LEU A 8 13.08 22.70 0.24
C LEU A 8 11.60 22.37 0.01
N GLU A 9 10.91 23.11 -0.85
CA GLU A 9 9.51 22.84 -1.21
C GLU A 9 9.33 21.45 -1.84
N LEU A 10 10.26 21.03 -2.70
CA LEU A 10 10.25 19.69 -3.30
C LEU A 10 10.40 18.58 -2.26
N PHE A 11 11.34 18.74 -1.32
CA PHE A 11 11.55 17.78 -0.24
C PHE A 11 10.38 17.76 0.74
N GLU A 12 9.74 18.90 1.02
CA GLU A 12 8.52 18.94 1.82
C GLU A 12 7.38 18.18 1.14
N MET A 13 7.19 18.35 -0.17
CA MET A 13 6.19 17.59 -0.92
C MET A 13 6.47 16.08 -0.90
N LEU A 14 7.73 15.67 -1.09
CA LEU A 14 8.11 14.26 -1.01
C LEU A 14 7.88 13.70 0.40
N ASN A 15 8.28 14.45 1.43
CA ASN A 15 8.13 14.04 2.83
C ASN A 15 6.65 13.88 3.22
N GLN A 16 5.78 14.79 2.79
CA GLN A 16 4.33 14.68 3.03
C GLN A 16 3.75 13.40 2.40
N ALA A 17 4.15 13.07 1.16
CA ALA A 17 3.73 11.82 0.52
C ALA A 17 4.22 10.60 1.33
N CYS A 18 5.50 10.58 1.72
CA CYS A 18 6.07 9.50 2.52
C CYS A 18 5.38 9.32 3.88
N GLN A 19 5.03 10.41 4.57
CA GLN A 19 4.33 10.36 5.86
C GLN A 19 2.95 9.70 5.73
N LYS A 20 2.18 10.05 4.68
CA LYS A 20 0.88 9.45 4.42
C LYS A 20 1.00 7.96 4.13
N ILE A 21 1.95 7.56 3.29
CA ILE A 21 2.23 6.15 2.97
C ILE A 21 2.60 5.38 4.23
N ALA A 22 3.53 5.91 5.03
CA ALA A 22 3.98 5.26 6.26
C ALA A 22 2.86 5.10 7.29
N SER A 23 1.89 6.02 7.31
CA SER A 23 0.71 5.93 8.17
C SER A 23 -0.34 4.92 7.69
N GLY A 24 -0.23 4.41 6.45
CA GLY A 24 -1.26 3.60 5.80
C GLY A 24 -2.50 4.40 5.35
N HIS A 25 -2.51 5.72 5.51
CA HIS A 25 -3.62 6.61 5.16
C HIS A 25 -3.23 7.49 3.98
N TYR A 26 -3.24 6.91 2.78
CA TYR A 26 -3.00 7.61 1.53
C TYR A 26 -4.07 7.24 0.51
N ASP A 27 -4.32 8.14 -0.44
CA ASP A 27 -5.24 7.88 -1.54
C ASP A 27 -4.51 7.84 -2.89
N GLN A 28 -5.30 7.62 -3.94
CA GLN A 28 -4.81 7.59 -5.31
C GLN A 28 -4.10 8.89 -5.73
N LYS A 29 -4.48 10.06 -5.18
CA LYS A 29 -3.83 11.33 -5.52
C LYS A 29 -2.46 11.43 -4.86
N ASP A 30 -2.31 10.87 -3.68
CA ASP A 30 -1.04 10.82 -2.97
C ASP A 30 -0.03 9.92 -3.69
N SER A 31 -0.47 8.77 -4.21
CA SER A 31 0.36 7.90 -5.03
C SER A 31 0.73 8.53 -6.37
N GLU A 32 -0.23 9.12 -7.07
CA GLU A 32 0.02 9.86 -8.31
C GLU A 32 1.05 10.98 -8.10
N ARG A 33 0.94 11.73 -7.00
CA ARG A 33 1.90 12.80 -6.69
C ARG A 33 3.31 12.27 -6.45
N LEU A 34 3.46 11.14 -5.79
CA LEU A 34 4.76 10.49 -5.61
C LEU A 34 5.35 10.06 -6.96
N PHE A 35 4.55 9.46 -7.83
CA PHE A 35 5.01 9.06 -9.17
C PHE A 35 5.31 10.24 -10.09
N GLU A 36 4.60 11.37 -9.94
CA GLU A 36 4.95 12.60 -10.63
C GLU A 36 6.34 13.08 -10.21
N LEU A 37 6.64 13.11 -8.90
CA LEU A 37 7.96 13.51 -8.38
C LEU A 37 9.11 12.62 -8.87
N ALA A 38 8.82 11.37 -9.24
CA ALA A 38 9.79 10.42 -9.79
C ALA A 38 10.22 10.72 -11.25
N LYS A 39 9.59 11.69 -11.92
CA LYS A 39 9.92 12.02 -13.32
C LYS A 39 11.25 12.78 -13.42
N ARG A 40 12.32 12.05 -13.74
CA ARG A 40 13.71 12.57 -13.91
C ARG A 40 13.87 13.75 -14.88
N GLN A 41 12.96 13.93 -15.84
CA GLN A 41 13.01 15.06 -16.78
C GLN A 41 12.45 16.36 -16.20
N ARG A 42 11.71 16.28 -15.08
CA ARG A 42 10.98 17.40 -14.48
C ARG A 42 11.56 17.86 -13.15
N TYR A 43 12.20 16.95 -12.42
CA TYR A 43 12.70 17.19 -11.07
C TYR A 43 14.20 16.89 -10.97
N PRO A 44 14.90 17.51 -10.00
CA PRO A 44 16.29 17.19 -9.70
C PRO A 44 16.51 15.69 -9.54
N SER A 45 17.61 15.15 -10.11
CA SER A 45 17.86 13.71 -10.21
C SER A 45 17.73 12.98 -8.87
N LEU A 46 18.36 13.51 -7.82
CA LEU A 46 18.29 12.92 -6.48
C LEU A 46 16.85 12.85 -5.92
N LEU A 47 16.05 13.89 -6.13
CA LEU A 47 14.66 13.89 -5.69
C LEU A 47 13.85 12.86 -6.47
N ALA A 48 14.04 12.80 -7.78
CA ALA A 48 13.37 11.85 -8.64
C ALA A 48 13.72 10.40 -8.29
N ASP A 49 14.99 10.12 -8.00
CA ASP A 49 15.46 8.78 -7.60
C ASP A 49 14.91 8.37 -6.22
N LEU A 50 14.80 9.32 -5.29
CA LEU A 50 14.16 9.08 -4.00
C LEU A 50 12.67 8.79 -4.17
N ALA A 51 11.97 9.64 -4.93
CA ALA A 51 10.54 9.45 -5.21
C ALA A 51 10.26 8.12 -5.93
N GLU A 52 11.10 7.71 -6.88
CA GLU A 52 11.05 6.40 -7.55
C GLU A 52 11.22 5.26 -6.53
N SER A 53 12.23 5.35 -5.66
CA SER A 53 12.50 4.35 -4.63
C SER A 53 11.33 4.19 -3.65
N PHE A 54 10.75 5.30 -3.20
CA PHE A 54 9.57 5.29 -2.34
C PHE A 54 8.32 4.79 -3.07
N GLY A 55 8.15 5.14 -4.34
CA GLY A 55 7.04 4.62 -5.17
C GLY A 55 7.10 3.11 -5.32
N MET A 56 8.30 2.56 -5.55
CA MET A 56 8.51 1.11 -5.59
C MET A 56 8.23 0.43 -4.23
N MET A 57 8.54 1.12 -3.13
CA MET A 57 8.22 0.61 -1.79
C MET A 57 6.70 0.59 -1.54
N MET A 58 5.97 1.65 -1.93
CA MET A 58 4.50 1.71 -1.87
C MET A 58 3.88 0.53 -2.62
N VAL A 59 4.26 0.28 -3.89
CA VAL A 59 3.71 -0.83 -4.68
C VAL A 59 3.93 -2.19 -4.00
N LYS A 60 5.09 -2.38 -3.36
CA LYS A 60 5.37 -3.60 -2.58
C LYS A 60 4.50 -3.71 -1.34
N LEU A 61 4.18 -2.60 -0.67
CA LEU A 61 3.26 -2.57 0.47
C LEU A 61 1.85 -2.96 0.02
N GLU A 62 1.34 -2.34 -1.05
CA GLU A 62 0.00 -2.66 -1.60
C GLU A 62 -0.11 -4.14 -2.00
N ALA A 63 0.91 -4.69 -2.67
CA ALA A 63 0.92 -6.11 -3.04
C ALA A 63 0.92 -7.02 -1.81
N ARG A 64 1.61 -6.62 -0.74
CA ARG A 64 1.63 -7.37 0.53
C ARG A 64 0.29 -7.30 1.24
N GLU A 65 -0.33 -6.13 1.30
CA GLU A 65 -1.66 -5.92 1.89
C GLU A 65 -2.73 -6.73 1.15
N PHE A 66 -2.71 -6.70 -0.18
CA PHE A 66 -3.60 -7.51 -1.01
C PHE A 66 -3.43 -9.01 -0.74
N SER A 67 -2.19 -9.50 -0.69
CA SER A 67 -1.90 -10.92 -0.40
C SER A 67 -2.34 -11.33 1.01
N LEU A 68 -2.17 -10.44 2.00
CA LEU A 68 -2.66 -10.65 3.36
C LEU A 68 -4.18 -10.75 3.40
N GLN A 69 -4.88 -9.83 2.72
CA GLN A 69 -6.34 -9.86 2.65
C GLN A 69 -6.84 -11.17 2.02
N GLN A 70 -6.26 -11.59 0.89
CA GLN A 70 -6.59 -12.88 0.27
C GLN A 70 -6.34 -14.08 1.19
N THR A 71 -5.34 -14.00 2.06
CA THR A 71 -5.04 -15.06 3.04
C THR A 71 -6.09 -15.10 4.14
N VAL A 72 -6.52 -13.93 4.63
CA VAL A 72 -7.62 -13.81 5.60
C VAL A 72 -8.92 -14.37 5.01
N ASP A 73 -9.27 -13.97 3.80
CA ASP A 73 -10.50 -14.43 3.13
C ASP A 73 -10.54 -15.96 3.01
N LYS A 74 -9.42 -16.59 2.65
CA LYS A 74 -9.29 -18.05 2.57
C LYS A 74 -9.44 -18.72 3.95
N LEU A 75 -8.87 -18.12 4.99
CA LEU A 75 -8.99 -18.63 6.36
C LEU A 75 -10.43 -18.54 6.85
N GLU A 76 -11.13 -17.46 6.56
CA GLU A 76 -12.54 -17.28 6.91
C GLU A 76 -13.44 -18.29 6.17
N GLN A 77 -13.19 -18.50 4.86
CA GLN A 77 -13.89 -19.51 4.09
C GLN A 77 -13.66 -20.92 4.64
N ALA A 78 -12.41 -21.30 4.89
CA ALA A 78 -12.07 -22.62 5.43
C ALA A 78 -12.70 -22.84 6.81
N LYS A 79 -12.72 -21.81 7.66
CA LYS A 79 -13.43 -21.84 8.95
C LYS A 79 -14.92 -22.08 8.77
N ALA A 80 -15.57 -21.35 7.86
CA ALA A 80 -17.01 -21.50 7.60
C ALA A 80 -17.36 -22.90 7.09
N GLU A 81 -16.54 -23.47 6.21
CA GLU A 81 -16.70 -24.85 5.71
C GLU A 81 -16.58 -25.88 6.84
N LEU A 82 -15.56 -25.74 7.71
CA LEU A 82 -15.39 -26.62 8.86
C LEU A 82 -16.55 -26.51 9.86
N GLU A 83 -17.01 -25.31 10.16
CA GLU A 83 -18.17 -25.09 11.03
C GLU A 83 -19.46 -25.68 10.44
N HIS A 84 -19.63 -25.60 9.12
CA HIS A 84 -20.76 -26.22 8.42
C HIS A 84 -20.72 -27.75 8.53
N LEU A 85 -19.57 -28.37 8.24
CA LEU A 85 -19.39 -29.82 8.37
C LEU A 85 -19.65 -30.31 9.79
N LEU A 86 -19.12 -29.61 10.80
CA LEU A 86 -19.35 -29.94 12.21
C LEU A 86 -20.82 -29.80 12.64
N LYS A 87 -21.60 -28.91 12.02
CA LYS A 87 -23.04 -28.78 12.27
C LYS A 87 -23.82 -29.92 11.63
N CYS A 88 -23.54 -30.25 10.36
CA CYS A 88 -24.20 -31.37 9.69
C CYS A 88 -23.96 -32.72 10.39
N ASP A 89 -22.75 -32.98 10.87
CA ASP A 89 -22.40 -34.23 11.56
C ASP A 89 -23.13 -34.39 12.91
N ARG A 90 -23.50 -33.27 13.55
CA ARG A 90 -24.31 -33.26 14.79
C ARG A 90 -25.80 -33.47 14.53
N GLU A 91 -26.30 -33.18 13.33
CA GLU A 91 -27.70 -33.30 12.94
C GLU A 91 -28.06 -34.69 12.37
N THR A 92 -27.06 -35.55 12.14
CA THR A 92 -27.22 -36.99 11.86
C THR A 92 -26.79 -37.85 13.06
N PRO A 93 -27.53 -37.89 14.18
CA PRO A 93 -27.33 -38.95 15.17
C PRO A 93 -27.73 -40.27 14.51
N GLY A 94 -26.84 -41.26 14.59
CA GLY A 94 -26.90 -42.50 13.82
C GLY A 94 -28.27 -43.15 13.71
N THR A 95 -28.60 -43.58 12.48
CA THR A 95 -29.46 -44.74 12.25
C THR A 95 -28.83 -46.01 12.78
#